data_AF-A0A524L195-F1
#
_entry.id   AF-A0A524L195-F1
#
_cell.length_a   1.000
_cell.length_b   1.000
_cell.length_c   1.000
_cell.angle_alpha   90.00
_cell.angle_beta   90.00
_cell.angle_gamma   90.00
#
_symmetry.space_group_name_H-M   'P 1'
#
loop_
_entity.id
_entity.type
_entity.pdbx_description
1 polymer ?
#
loop_
_entity_poly.entity_id
_entity_poly.type
_entity_poly.pdbx_seq_one_letter_code
_entity_poly.pdbx_strand_id
1 'polypeptide(L)'
;MRHEHSTLAWLVCLVLVAGSARADRLEDAEAAVRERRYADAAAIWTELAASGNGEAQYRLGSLYRAGRGVARDDEKAVEWLRRAAAVGHAEAQYGLASMIERGWGAARDRAEATEWYRKAAARGHLLAARRLRELNGSAPAALAPDGTDTSTLRRAVASEDAGAVRAALAAGADANAPVGART
;
A
#
# COMPACT_ATOMS: atom_id res chain seq x y z
N MET A 1 9.82 43.91 -32.21
CA MET A 1 10.10 42.56 -31.69
C MET A 1 10.71 42.70 -30.30
N ARG A 2 9.97 42.40 -29.23
CA ARG A 2 10.38 42.19 -27.81
C ARG A 2 9.26 42.58 -26.83
N HIS A 3 8.11 41.91 -26.87
CA HIS A 3 7.15 41.94 -25.75
C HIS A 3 6.81 40.54 -25.21
N GLU A 4 7.33 39.48 -25.82
CA GLU A 4 7.01 38.10 -25.44
C GLU A 4 7.88 37.56 -24.27
N HIS A 5 8.98 38.23 -23.92
CA HIS A 5 9.85 37.82 -22.81
C HIS A 5 9.40 38.31 -21.43
N SER A 6 8.52 39.33 -21.35
CA SER A 6 8.16 39.96 -20.07
C SER A 6 6.99 39.26 -19.35
N THR A 7 6.07 38.65 -20.10
CA THR A 7 4.96 37.87 -19.55
C THR A 7 5.42 36.50 -19.05
N LEU A 8 6.36 35.85 -19.77
CA LEU A 8 6.93 34.56 -19.36
C LEU A 8 7.76 34.69 -18.07
N ALA A 9 8.53 35.77 -17.90
CA ALA A 9 9.29 36.00 -16.66
C ALA A 9 8.38 36.20 -15.43
N TRP A 10 7.25 36.90 -15.58
CA TRP A 10 6.25 37.06 -14.53
C TRP A 10 5.55 35.75 -14.17
N LEU A 11 5.16 34.96 -15.17
CA LEU A 11 4.53 33.65 -14.95
C LEU A 11 5.50 32.64 -14.32
N VAL A 12 6.76 32.62 -14.75
CA VAL A 12 7.80 31.77 -14.12
C VAL A 12 8.02 32.18 -12.67
N CYS A 13 8.09 33.49 -12.37
CA CYS A 13 8.25 33.98 -11.00
C CYS A 13 7.03 33.64 -10.11
N LEU A 14 5.81 33.78 -10.63
CA LEU A 14 4.57 33.43 -9.92
C LEU A 14 4.50 31.93 -9.59
N VAL A 15 4.88 31.07 -10.54
CA VAL A 15 4.92 29.62 -10.32
C VAL A 15 6.01 29.24 -9.31
N LEU A 16 7.17 29.92 -9.32
CA LEU A 16 8.27 29.68 -8.38
C LEU A 16 7.89 30.06 -6.94
N VAL A 17 7.24 31.21 -6.75
CA VAL A 17 6.77 31.70 -5.43
C VAL A 17 5.60 30.84 -4.89
N ALA A 18 4.70 30.37 -5.76
CA ALA A 18 3.63 29.45 -5.35
C ALA A 18 4.16 28.04 -5.00
N GLY A 19 5.33 27.66 -5.51
CA GLY A 19 6.06 26.45 -5.16
C GLY A 19 6.71 26.53 -3.78
N SER A 20 7.40 27.64 -3.46
CA SER A 20 8.05 27.85 -2.16
C SER A 20 7.03 27.94 -1.01
N ALA A 21 5.91 28.67 -1.22
CA ALA A 21 4.86 28.79 -0.21
C ALA A 21 4.13 27.48 0.13
N ARG A 22 4.22 26.45 -0.74
CA ARG A 22 3.71 25.10 -0.47
C ARG A 22 4.71 24.24 0.31
N ALA A 23 6.01 24.42 0.08
CA ALA A 23 7.05 23.71 0.82
C ALA A 23 7.10 24.17 2.27
N ASP A 24 7.04 25.49 2.50
CA ASP A 24 7.06 26.09 3.85
C ASP A 24 5.90 25.57 4.71
N ARG A 25 4.70 25.43 4.14
CA ARG A 25 3.53 24.91 4.86
C ARG A 25 3.64 23.43 5.24
N LEU A 26 4.36 22.61 4.47
CA LEU A 26 4.61 21.23 4.84
C LEU A 26 5.52 21.18 6.08
N GLU A 27 6.57 21.98 6.08
CA GLU A 27 7.48 22.11 7.23
C GLU A 27 6.76 22.64 8.48
N ASP A 28 5.87 23.62 8.31
CA ASP A 28 5.03 24.12 9.40
C ASP A 28 4.12 23.04 9.98
N ALA A 29 3.53 22.19 9.13
CA ALA A 29 2.69 21.09 9.57
C ALA A 29 3.48 20.02 10.34
N GLU A 30 4.70 19.70 9.88
CA GLU A 30 5.60 18.78 10.59
C GLU A 30 6.14 19.39 11.88
N ALA A 31 6.41 20.69 11.90
CA ALA A 31 6.80 21.42 13.10
C ALA A 31 5.69 21.41 14.15
N ALA A 32 4.45 21.68 13.74
CA ALA A 32 3.29 21.58 14.62
C ALA A 32 3.13 20.16 15.20
N VAL A 33 3.35 19.11 14.42
CA VAL A 33 3.35 17.71 14.93
C VAL A 33 4.47 17.50 15.96
N ARG A 34 5.67 18.04 15.73
CA ARG A 34 6.83 17.95 16.63
C ARG A 34 6.58 18.67 17.94
N GLU A 35 5.94 19.83 17.87
CA GLU A 35 5.51 20.65 19.01
C GLU A 35 4.24 20.13 19.71
N ARG A 36 3.69 19.01 19.25
CA ARG A 36 2.41 18.42 19.72
C ARG A 36 1.19 19.33 19.53
N ARG A 37 1.29 20.32 18.66
CA ARG A 37 0.20 21.19 18.21
C ARG A 37 -0.61 20.48 17.12
N TYR A 38 -1.26 19.39 17.49
CA TYR A 38 -1.95 18.52 16.54
C TYR A 38 -3.18 19.17 15.89
N ALA A 39 -3.82 20.13 16.56
CA ALA A 39 -4.96 20.87 16.00
C ALA A 39 -4.53 21.74 14.81
N ASP A 40 -3.44 22.49 14.99
CA ASP A 40 -2.85 23.33 13.93
C ASP A 40 -2.33 22.46 12.78
N ALA A 41 -1.65 21.35 13.10
CA ALA A 41 -1.23 20.38 12.10
C ALA A 41 -2.43 19.84 11.31
N ALA A 42 -3.54 19.48 11.97
CA ALA A 42 -4.74 18.97 11.30
C ALA A 42 -5.34 19.99 10.33
N ALA A 43 -5.36 21.28 10.69
CA ALA A 43 -5.82 22.34 9.80
C ALA A 43 -4.95 22.42 8.54
N ILE A 44 -3.62 22.46 8.70
CA ILE A 44 -2.68 22.53 7.57
C ILE A 44 -2.77 21.27 6.70
N TRP A 45 -2.83 20.08 7.31
CA TRP A 45 -3.01 18.82 6.57
C TRP A 45 -4.34 18.76 5.82
N THR A 46 -5.40 19.37 6.32
CA THR A 46 -6.70 19.44 5.64
C THR A 46 -6.60 20.27 4.35
N GLU A 47 -5.95 21.42 4.40
CA GLU A 47 -5.72 22.26 3.22
C GLU A 47 -4.82 21.56 2.18
N LEU A 48 -3.73 20.94 2.63
CA LEU A 48 -2.81 20.21 1.76
C LEU A 48 -3.48 18.95 1.16
N ALA A 49 -4.33 18.26 1.93
CA ALA A 49 -5.09 17.12 1.46
C ALA A 49 -6.14 17.51 0.41
N ALA A 50 -6.79 18.67 0.57
CA ALA A 50 -7.68 19.25 -0.42
C ALA A 50 -6.94 19.64 -1.71
N SER A 51 -5.65 19.97 -1.61
CA SER A 51 -4.77 20.22 -2.76
C SER A 51 -4.35 18.96 -3.52
N GLY A 52 -4.79 17.77 -3.09
CA GLY A 52 -4.48 16.49 -3.74
C GLY A 52 -3.14 15.86 -3.31
N ASN A 53 -2.48 16.39 -2.28
CA ASN A 53 -1.23 15.82 -1.78
C ASN A 53 -1.49 14.49 -1.04
N GLY A 54 -0.97 13.39 -1.56
CA GLY A 54 -1.16 12.04 -0.99
C GLY A 54 -0.56 11.86 0.41
N GLU A 55 0.57 12.50 0.70
CA GLU A 55 1.20 12.49 2.03
C GLU A 55 0.30 13.21 3.04
N ALA A 56 -0.25 14.37 2.67
CA ALA A 56 -1.15 15.12 3.52
C ALA A 56 -2.44 14.36 3.82
N GLN A 57 -3.02 13.71 2.80
CA GLN A 57 -4.19 12.84 2.97
C GLN A 57 -3.90 11.68 3.95
N TYR A 58 -2.72 11.05 3.84
CA TYR A 58 -2.30 10.00 4.76
C TYR A 58 -2.14 10.50 6.20
N ARG A 59 -1.50 11.66 6.39
CA ARG A 59 -1.29 12.26 7.71
C ARG A 59 -2.61 12.67 8.36
N LEU A 60 -3.50 13.27 7.59
CA LEU A 60 -4.84 13.61 8.06
C LEU A 60 -5.63 12.36 8.50
N GLY A 61 -5.63 11.31 7.68
CA GLY A 61 -6.24 10.03 8.04
C GLY A 61 -5.63 9.42 9.31
N SER A 62 -4.31 9.55 9.48
CA SER A 62 -3.61 9.10 10.69
C SER A 62 -3.98 9.91 11.93
N LEU A 63 -4.22 11.23 11.81
CA LEU A 63 -4.68 12.08 12.91
C LEU A 63 -6.10 11.71 13.35
N TYR A 64 -7.02 11.50 12.40
CA TYR A 64 -8.38 11.02 12.69
C TYR A 64 -8.38 9.66 13.37
N ARG A 65 -7.56 8.72 12.91
CA ARG A 65 -7.41 7.40 13.55
C ARG A 65 -6.86 7.50 14.97
N ALA A 66 -5.90 8.40 15.19
CA ALA A 66 -5.25 8.57 16.49
C ALA A 66 -6.05 9.46 17.47
N GLY A 67 -7.04 10.21 16.98
CA GLY A 67 -7.75 11.23 17.76
C GLY A 67 -6.83 12.35 18.25
N ARG A 68 -5.79 12.69 17.48
CA ARG A 68 -4.81 13.73 17.86
C ARG A 68 -5.15 15.04 17.17
N GLY A 69 -5.52 16.06 17.94
CA GLY A 69 -5.88 17.39 17.41
C GLY A 69 -7.26 17.45 16.75
N VAL A 70 -7.87 16.31 16.44
CA VAL A 70 -9.24 16.15 15.97
C VAL A 70 -9.91 15.03 16.74
N ALA A 71 -11.23 15.04 16.83
CA ALA A 71 -12.00 13.93 17.39
C ALA A 71 -11.69 12.64 16.61
N ARG A 72 -11.50 11.53 17.35
CA ARG A 72 -11.25 10.24 16.72
C ARG A 72 -12.45 9.85 15.86
N ASP A 73 -12.18 9.57 14.60
CA ASP A 73 -13.19 9.22 13.60
C ASP A 73 -12.59 8.21 12.63
N ASP A 74 -12.84 6.93 12.88
CA ASP A 74 -12.26 5.84 12.10
C ASP A 74 -12.85 5.82 10.67
N GLU A 75 -14.10 6.27 10.47
CA GLU A 75 -14.74 6.33 9.15
C GLU A 75 -14.08 7.40 8.28
N LYS A 76 -13.89 8.61 8.81
CA LYS A 76 -13.13 9.66 8.11
C LYS A 76 -11.69 9.27 7.87
N ALA A 77 -11.05 8.56 8.81
CA ALA A 77 -9.72 8.05 8.62
C ALA A 77 -9.64 7.10 7.41
N VAL A 78 -10.58 6.16 7.28
CA VAL A 78 -10.68 5.28 6.10
C VAL A 78 -10.89 6.08 4.82
N GLU A 79 -11.75 7.09 4.83
CA GLU A 79 -12.02 7.92 3.65
C GLU A 79 -10.75 8.62 3.15
N TRP A 80 -10.01 9.29 4.05
CA TRP A 80 -8.76 9.95 3.70
C TRP A 80 -7.66 8.98 3.27
N LEU A 81 -7.55 7.83 3.95
CA LEU A 81 -6.61 6.77 3.58
C LEU A 81 -6.95 6.15 2.22
N ARG A 82 -8.23 6.01 1.85
CA ARG A 82 -8.65 5.56 0.50
C ARG A 82 -8.21 6.54 -0.58
N ARG A 83 -8.36 7.84 -0.35
CA ARG A 83 -7.89 8.87 -1.28
C ARG A 83 -6.36 8.82 -1.45
N ALA A 84 -5.62 8.73 -0.35
CA ALA A 84 -4.16 8.59 -0.36
C ALA A 84 -3.69 7.27 -1.02
N ALA A 85 -4.41 6.18 -0.76
CA ALA A 85 -4.13 4.88 -1.36
C ALA A 85 -4.39 4.86 -2.88
N ALA A 86 -5.39 5.62 -3.34
CA ALA A 86 -5.74 5.76 -4.76
C ALA A 86 -4.66 6.51 -5.55
N VAL A 87 -4.04 7.55 -4.97
CA VAL A 87 -2.86 8.21 -5.58
C VAL A 87 -1.58 7.38 -5.48
N GLY A 88 -1.64 6.20 -4.85
CA GLY A 88 -0.54 5.24 -4.84
C GLY A 88 0.40 5.34 -3.64
N HIS A 89 0.02 6.06 -2.58
CA HIS A 89 0.86 6.19 -1.39
C HIS A 89 0.91 4.86 -0.62
N ALA A 90 2.11 4.32 -0.41
CA ALA A 90 2.30 2.94 0.06
C ALA A 90 1.90 2.75 1.54
N GLU A 91 2.22 3.74 2.37
CA GLU A 91 1.89 3.79 3.80
C GLU A 91 0.37 3.93 4.00
N ALA A 92 -0.31 4.69 3.14
CA ALA A 92 -1.77 4.76 3.14
C ALA A 92 -2.41 3.43 2.73
N GLN A 93 -1.88 2.75 1.72
CA GLN A 93 -2.35 1.42 1.31
C GLN A 93 -2.21 0.41 2.46
N TYR A 94 -1.07 0.42 3.17
CA TYR A 94 -0.88 -0.40 4.37
C TYR A 94 -1.83 -0.01 5.51
N GLY A 95 -2.00 1.30 5.77
CA GLY A 95 -2.88 1.82 6.81
C GLY A 95 -4.34 1.45 6.57
N LEU A 96 -4.81 1.61 5.33
CA LEU A 96 -6.15 1.23 4.90
C LEU A 96 -6.37 -0.29 5.05
N ALA A 97 -5.45 -1.09 4.54
CA ALA A 97 -5.51 -2.55 4.69
C ALA A 97 -5.65 -2.97 6.15
N SER A 98 -4.88 -2.35 7.04
CA SER A 98 -4.92 -2.65 8.47
C SER A 98 -6.22 -2.23 9.16
N MET A 99 -6.86 -1.15 8.70
CA MET A 99 -8.15 -0.72 9.21
C MET A 99 -9.28 -1.65 8.75
N ILE A 100 -9.29 -2.02 7.47
CA ILE A 100 -10.25 -2.98 6.91
C ILE A 100 -10.07 -4.36 7.58
N GLU A 101 -8.85 -4.84 7.79
CA GLU A 101 -8.60 -6.11 8.47
C GLU A 101 -9.22 -6.16 9.87
N ARG A 102 -9.17 -5.03 10.59
CA ARG A 102 -9.69 -4.88 11.95
C ARG A 102 -11.17 -4.47 12.01
N GLY A 103 -11.76 -4.04 10.89
CA GLY A 103 -13.11 -3.50 10.84
C GLY A 103 -13.26 -2.12 11.49
N TRP A 104 -12.22 -1.28 11.44
CA TRP A 104 -12.27 0.07 11.98
C TRP A 104 -12.69 1.06 10.89
N GLY A 105 -13.85 1.70 11.07
CA GLY A 105 -14.37 2.69 10.11
C GLY A 105 -14.79 2.12 8.75
N ALA A 106 -14.68 0.81 8.56
CA ALA A 106 -15.09 0.08 7.37
C ALA A 106 -15.53 -1.33 7.76
N ALA A 107 -16.35 -1.96 6.92
CA ALA A 107 -16.68 -3.36 7.06
C ALA A 107 -15.41 -4.21 7.02
N ARG A 108 -15.33 -5.21 7.90
CA ARG A 108 -14.18 -6.10 7.95
C ARG A 108 -14.16 -7.00 6.72
N ASP A 109 -13.16 -6.80 5.87
CA ASP A 109 -12.95 -7.61 4.67
C ASP A 109 -11.48 -8.02 4.54
N ARG A 110 -11.20 -9.31 4.80
CA ARG A 110 -9.84 -9.84 4.72
C ARG A 110 -9.34 -9.93 3.28
N ALA A 111 -10.22 -10.15 2.29
CA ALA A 111 -9.84 -10.20 0.89
C ALA A 111 -9.43 -8.80 0.41
N GLU A 112 -10.28 -7.78 0.67
CA GLU A 112 -9.96 -6.39 0.34
C GLU A 112 -8.65 -5.94 1.03
N ALA A 113 -8.49 -6.23 2.33
CA ALA A 113 -7.26 -5.92 3.05
C ALA A 113 -6.01 -6.57 2.44
N THR A 114 -6.12 -7.83 1.99
CA THR A 114 -5.02 -8.55 1.34
C THR A 114 -4.64 -7.91 0.01
N GLU A 115 -5.60 -7.43 -0.77
CA GLU A 115 -5.33 -6.70 -2.02
C GLU A 115 -4.58 -5.39 -1.76
N TRP A 116 -5.01 -4.63 -0.76
CA TRP A 116 -4.33 -3.39 -0.38
C TRP A 116 -2.91 -3.65 0.15
N TYR A 117 -2.72 -4.71 0.95
CA TYR A 117 -1.37 -5.14 1.36
C TYR A 117 -0.49 -5.53 0.18
N ARG A 118 -1.04 -6.21 -0.83
CA ARG A 118 -0.32 -6.56 -2.06
C ARG A 118 0.11 -5.31 -2.83
N LYS A 119 -0.76 -4.31 -2.97
CA LYS A 119 -0.44 -3.03 -3.62
C LYS A 119 0.68 -2.28 -2.88
N ALA A 120 0.61 -2.22 -1.56
CA ALA A 120 1.66 -1.60 -0.74
C ALA A 120 2.99 -2.36 -0.84
N ALA A 121 2.95 -3.70 -0.79
CA ALA A 121 4.14 -4.53 -0.91
C ALA A 121 4.81 -4.41 -2.29
N ALA A 122 4.02 -4.31 -3.38
CA ALA A 122 4.53 -4.09 -4.72
C ALA A 122 5.27 -2.74 -4.87
N ARG A 123 4.97 -1.77 -4.00
CA ARG A 123 5.68 -0.49 -3.90
C ARG A 123 6.85 -0.48 -2.92
N GLY A 124 7.23 -1.65 -2.40
CA GLY A 124 8.39 -1.79 -1.50
C GLY A 124 8.06 -1.62 0.00
N HIS A 125 6.78 -1.53 0.39
CA HIS A 125 6.42 -1.40 1.80
C HIS A 125 6.68 -2.71 2.58
N LEU A 126 7.78 -2.75 3.32
CA LEU A 126 8.27 -3.96 4.00
C LEU A 126 7.27 -4.56 5.01
N LEU A 127 6.57 -3.71 5.78
CA LEU A 127 5.57 -4.19 6.74
C LEU A 127 4.34 -4.77 6.05
N ALA A 128 4.02 -4.29 4.84
CA ALA A 128 2.90 -4.83 4.06
C ALA A 128 3.27 -6.19 3.50
N ALA A 129 4.49 -6.34 2.97
CA ALA A 129 5.01 -7.63 2.52
C ALA A 129 5.09 -8.66 3.66
N ARG A 130 5.52 -8.23 4.85
CA ARG A 130 5.52 -9.08 6.05
C ARG A 130 4.10 -9.49 6.44
N ARG A 131 3.17 -8.54 6.53
CA ARG A 131 1.78 -8.84 6.91
C ARG A 131 1.11 -9.75 5.88
N LEU A 132 1.37 -9.53 4.60
CA LEU A 132 0.91 -10.41 3.53
C LEU A 132 1.47 -11.84 3.67
N ARG A 133 2.75 -11.98 4.03
CA ARG A 133 3.35 -13.29 4.32
C ARG A 133 2.70 -13.98 5.52
N GLU A 134 2.35 -13.23 6.56
CA GLU A 134 1.61 -13.76 7.72
C GLU A 134 0.19 -14.20 7.33
N LEU A 135 -0.53 -13.37 6.56
CA LEU A 135 -1.88 -13.67 6.08
C LEU A 135 -1.90 -14.90 5.15
N ASN A 136 -0.87 -15.05 4.31
CA ASN A 136 -0.68 -16.18 3.39
C ASN A 136 -0.04 -17.41 4.06
N GLY A 137 0.66 -17.23 5.19
CA GLY A 137 1.27 -18.30 5.97
C GLY A 137 0.33 -18.94 6.99
N SER A 138 -0.80 -18.28 7.30
CA SER A 138 -1.83 -18.75 8.25
C SER A 138 -3.13 -19.25 7.58
N ALA A 139 -3.16 -19.33 6.24
CA ALA A 139 -4.18 -20.03 5.43
C ALA A 139 -3.45 -20.84 4.34
N PRO A 140 -4.00 -21.96 3.84
CA PRO A 140 -3.23 -23.15 3.47
C PRO A 140 -2.27 -22.93 2.31
N ALA A 141 -1.22 -23.76 2.31
CA ALA A 141 -0.17 -23.85 1.32
C ALA A 141 -0.66 -23.59 -0.11
N ALA A 142 0.08 -22.74 -0.80
CA ALA A 142 0.17 -22.55 -2.25
C ALA A 142 -1.03 -22.99 -3.10
N LEU A 143 -1.68 -22.02 -3.72
CA LEU A 143 -1.94 -22.15 -5.14
C LEU A 143 -0.92 -21.30 -5.89
N ALA A 144 0.08 -21.96 -6.46
CA ALA A 144 0.73 -21.46 -7.66
C ALA A 144 -0.32 -21.43 -8.80
N PRO A 145 -0.19 -20.52 -9.78
CA PRO A 145 -1.21 -20.34 -10.85
C PRO A 145 -1.39 -21.57 -11.76
N ASP A 146 -0.61 -22.63 -11.55
CA ASP A 146 -0.59 -23.90 -12.27
C ASP A 146 -1.34 -25.04 -11.54
N GLY A 147 -1.85 -24.81 -10.32
CA GLY A 147 -2.64 -25.80 -9.57
C GLY A 147 -1.81 -26.89 -8.86
N THR A 148 -0.48 -26.75 -8.77
CA THR A 148 0.36 -27.76 -8.15
C THR A 148 0.43 -27.59 -6.62
N ASP A 149 -0.11 -28.56 -5.87
CA ASP A 149 -0.11 -28.56 -4.40
C ASP A 149 1.33 -28.73 -3.86
N THR A 150 1.89 -27.65 -3.31
CA THR A 150 3.26 -27.63 -2.75
C THR A 150 3.42 -28.43 -1.45
N SER A 151 2.33 -29.02 -0.93
CA SER A 151 2.36 -29.87 0.27
C SER A 151 3.27 -31.10 0.12
N THR A 152 3.36 -31.68 -1.09
CA THR A 152 4.24 -32.81 -1.41
C THR A 152 5.71 -32.40 -1.53
N LEU A 153 6.00 -31.25 -2.13
CA LEU A 153 7.36 -30.74 -2.30
C LEU A 153 8.03 -30.44 -0.94
N ARG A 154 7.27 -29.90 0.02
CA ARG A 154 7.80 -29.59 1.35
C ARG A 154 8.12 -30.85 2.17
N ARG A 155 7.35 -31.93 2.00
CA ARG A 155 7.59 -33.21 2.70
C ARG A 155 8.79 -33.96 2.09
N ALA A 156 8.98 -33.89 0.78
CA ALA A 156 10.10 -34.56 0.08
C ALA A 156 11.47 -33.90 0.36
N VAL A 157 11.51 -32.57 0.52
CA VAL A 157 12.75 -31.86 0.88
C VAL A 157 13.15 -32.09 2.35
N ALA A 158 12.20 -32.46 3.21
CA ALA A 158 12.45 -32.73 4.61
C ALA A 158 12.88 -34.18 4.92
N SER A 159 12.80 -35.12 3.97
CA SER A 159 13.12 -36.53 4.23
C SER A 159 14.47 -37.01 3.71
N GLU A 160 15.29 -36.16 3.06
CA GLU A 160 16.59 -36.51 2.43
C GLU A 160 16.59 -37.82 1.60
N ASP A 161 15.41 -38.28 1.17
CA ASP A 161 15.26 -39.57 0.51
C ASP A 161 15.25 -39.35 -1.00
N ALA A 162 16.45 -39.39 -1.59
CA ALA A 162 16.71 -39.11 -3.00
C ALA A 162 15.91 -40.01 -3.98
N GLY A 163 15.41 -41.16 -3.51
CA GLY A 163 14.56 -42.06 -4.29
C GLY A 163 13.15 -41.49 -4.55
N ALA A 164 12.55 -40.84 -3.55
CA ALA A 164 11.20 -40.29 -3.65
C ALA A 164 11.15 -39.04 -4.54
N VAL A 165 12.20 -38.22 -4.51
CA VAL A 165 12.33 -37.01 -5.35
C VAL A 165 12.42 -37.38 -6.83
N ARG A 166 13.16 -38.44 -7.19
CA ARG A 166 13.24 -38.93 -8.58
C ARG A 166 11.94 -39.54 -9.08
N ALA A 167 11.18 -40.23 -8.22
CA ALA A 167 9.87 -40.79 -8.57
C ALA A 167 8.82 -39.70 -8.83
N ALA A 168 8.82 -38.63 -8.02
CA ALA A 168 7.92 -37.49 -8.21
C ALA A 168 8.24 -36.68 -9.48
N LEU A 169 9.53 -36.50 -9.81
CA LEU A 169 9.96 -35.85 -11.06
C LEU A 169 9.61 -36.68 -12.31
N ALA A 170 9.68 -38.02 -12.23
CA ALA A 170 9.27 -38.89 -13.33
C ALA A 170 7.75 -38.85 -13.59
N ALA A 171 6.93 -38.78 -12.53
CA ALA A 171 5.47 -38.68 -12.66
C ALA A 171 4.98 -37.35 -13.26
N GLY A 172 5.75 -36.27 -13.11
CA GLY A 172 5.45 -34.96 -13.71
C GLY A 172 5.80 -34.86 -15.21
N ALA A 173 6.62 -35.76 -15.75
CA ALA A 173 7.06 -35.71 -17.15
C ALA A 173 6.04 -36.34 -18.12
N ASP A 174 5.19 -37.26 -17.67
CA ASP A 174 4.17 -37.93 -18.51
C ASP A 174 2.94 -37.05 -18.82
N ALA A 175 2.77 -35.92 -18.12
CA ALA A 175 1.63 -35.01 -18.32
C ALA A 175 1.80 -34.05 -19.51
N ASN A 176 2.98 -33.99 -20.15
CA ASN A 176 3.26 -33.10 -21.27
C ASN A 176 3.46 -33.84 -22.61
N ALA A 177 2.96 -35.08 -22.73
CA ALA A 177 2.86 -35.73 -24.03
C ALA A 177 1.67 -35.15 -24.82
N PRO A 178 1.85 -34.64 -26.05
CA PRO A 178 0.74 -34.14 -26.85
C PRO A 178 -0.28 -35.25 -27.09
N VAL A 179 -1.57 -34.90 -27.03
CA VAL A 179 -2.78 -35.76 -27.07
C VAL A 179 -2.98 -36.51 -28.42
N GLY A 180 -1.94 -36.73 -29.21
CA GLY A 180 -2.02 -37.27 -30.57
C GLY A 180 -1.56 -38.71 -30.81
N ALA A 181 -1.06 -39.44 -29.81
CA ALA A 181 -0.47 -40.77 -30.04
C ALA A 181 -0.98 -41.83 -29.05
N ARG A 182 -2.26 -42.19 -29.17
CA ARG A 182 -2.78 -43.49 -28.69
C ARG A 182 -3.82 -44.03 -29.67
N THR A 183 -3.34 -44.62 -30.75
CA THR A 183 -3.84 -45.85 -31.42
C THR A 183 -2.81 -46.27 -32.46
#